data_AF-A0A960UWZ8-F1
#
_entry.id   AF-A0A960UWZ8-F1
#
_cell.length_a   1.000
_cell.length_b   1.000
_cell.length_c   1.000
_cell.angle_alpha   90.00
_cell.angle_beta   90.00
_cell.angle_gamma   90.00
#
_symmetry.space_group_name_H-M   'P 1'
#
loop_
_entity.id
_entity.type
_entity.pdbx_description
1 polymer ?
#
loop_
_entity_poly.entity_id
_entity_poly.type
_entity_poly.pdbx_seq_one_letter_code
_entity_poly.pdbx_strand_id
1 'polypeptide(L)'
;MKTAFWLIGIFFTLMVIALGYTLKLALDNAEPILDETYYEKGLDYQAHIDAREKAEAMGFRIQGEVFDRSSLERGEQSIGWTLVVPEGQIVQAGDVDFKLTLDQPATSRYRQVLEIQPDEIQQVDGNLVFLKKVNLKRPGYWDVIVEGKKGELYFHRSQRLAVQ
;
A
#
# COMPACT_ATOMS: atom_id res chain seq x y z
N MET A 1 18.84 56.36 -12.83
CA MET A 1 19.67 55.69 -11.81
C MET A 1 18.83 55.05 -10.71
N LYS A 2 18.06 55.79 -9.90
CA LYS A 2 17.27 55.23 -8.78
C LYS A 2 16.17 54.23 -9.21
N THR A 3 15.49 54.49 -10.32
CA THR A 3 14.47 53.59 -10.90
C THR A 3 15.05 52.27 -11.38
N ALA A 4 16.21 52.31 -12.04
CA ALA A 4 16.93 51.12 -12.48
C ALA A 4 17.40 50.27 -11.28
N PHE A 5 17.89 50.90 -10.21
CA PHE A 5 18.30 50.20 -8.99
C PHE A 5 17.13 49.47 -8.31
N TRP A 6 15.96 50.11 -8.22
CA TRP A 6 14.74 49.48 -7.70
C TRP A 6 14.25 48.32 -8.58
N LEU A 7 14.30 48.48 -9.91
CA LEU A 7 13.94 47.41 -10.85
C LEU A 7 14.83 46.19 -10.70
N ILE A 8 16.14 46.39 -10.57
CA ILE A 8 17.10 45.31 -10.34
C ILE A 8 16.81 44.60 -9.01
N GLY A 9 16.54 45.37 -7.94
CA GLY A 9 16.17 44.81 -6.64
C GLY A 9 14.93 43.93 -6.71
N ILE A 10 13.87 44.40 -7.36
CA ILE A 10 12.62 43.63 -7.54
C ILE A 10 12.87 42.35 -8.34
N PHE A 11 13.61 42.44 -9.45
CA PHE A 11 13.96 41.26 -10.25
C PHE A 11 14.76 40.23 -9.46
N PHE A 12 15.73 40.69 -8.66
CA PHE A 12 16.52 39.81 -7.82
C PHE A 12 15.65 39.13 -6.75
N THR A 13 14.75 39.87 -6.10
CA THR A 13 13.80 39.30 -5.13
C THR A 13 12.87 38.28 -5.78
N LEU A 14 12.31 38.58 -6.96
CA LEU A 14 11.46 37.64 -7.69
C LEU A 14 12.23 36.36 -8.08
N MET A 15 13.49 36.49 -8.51
CA MET A 15 14.35 35.36 -8.81
C MET A 15 14.58 34.47 -7.59
N VAL A 16 14.86 35.05 -6.42
CA VAL A 16 15.04 34.29 -5.17
C VAL A 16 13.76 33.57 -4.76
N ILE A 17 12.59 34.23 -4.88
CA ILE A 17 11.29 33.59 -4.60
C ILE A 17 11.05 32.42 -5.57
N ALA A 18 11.33 32.59 -6.86
CA ALA A 18 11.15 31.54 -7.87
C ALA A 18 12.09 30.34 -7.63
N LEU A 19 13.34 30.58 -7.24
CA LEU A 19 14.28 29.53 -6.86
C LEU A 19 13.83 28.79 -5.62
N GLY A 20 13.39 29.51 -4.58
CA GLY A 20 12.84 28.90 -3.36
C GLY A 20 11.60 28.05 -3.63
N TYR A 21 10.71 28.53 -4.51
CA TYR A 21 9.53 27.77 -4.93
C TYR A 21 9.91 26.50 -5.71
N THR A 22 10.88 26.60 -6.63
CA THR A 22 11.37 25.44 -7.39
C THR A 22 12.03 24.41 -6.49
N LEU A 23 12.84 24.85 -5.52
CA LEU A 23 13.45 23.98 -4.51
C LEU A 23 12.41 23.28 -3.65
N LYS A 24 11.40 24.02 -3.17
CA LYS A 24 10.29 23.45 -2.43
C LYS A 24 9.57 22.38 -3.26
N LEU A 25 9.25 22.70 -4.52
CA LEU A 25 8.60 21.75 -5.42
C LEU A 25 9.48 20.51 -5.65
N ALA A 26 10.79 20.67 -5.84
CA ALA A 26 11.71 19.56 -6.01
C ALA A 26 11.77 18.66 -4.76
N LEU A 27 11.84 19.25 -3.57
CA LEU A 27 11.89 18.51 -2.30
C LEU A 27 10.56 17.80 -2.01
N ASP A 28 9.42 18.47 -2.24
CA ASP A 28 8.10 17.88 -2.02
C ASP A 28 7.83 16.69 -2.96
N ASN A 29 8.47 16.67 -4.14
CA ASN A 29 8.35 15.61 -5.16
C ASN A 29 9.55 14.65 -5.22
N ALA A 30 10.57 14.83 -4.38
CA ALA A 30 11.72 13.93 -4.36
C ALA A 30 11.29 12.60 -3.75
N GLU A 31 11.24 11.55 -4.57
CA GLU A 31 11.05 10.19 -4.07
C GLU A 31 12.38 9.65 -3.54
N PRO A 32 12.38 8.98 -2.38
CA PRO A 32 13.59 8.35 -1.87
C PRO A 32 14.07 7.29 -2.86
N ILE A 33 15.32 7.44 -3.30
CA ILE A 33 15.95 6.57 -4.33
C ILE A 33 16.25 5.17 -3.76
N LEU A 34 16.30 5.07 -2.43
CA LEU A 34 16.52 3.84 -1.68
C LEU A 34 15.42 3.70 -0.65
N ASP A 35 14.76 2.55 -0.64
CA ASP A 35 13.95 2.13 0.48
C ASP A 35 14.88 2.03 1.69
N GLU A 36 14.61 2.73 2.80
CA GLU A 36 15.52 2.78 3.97
C GLU A 36 15.81 1.37 4.52
N THR A 37 14.94 0.41 4.20
CA THR A 37 15.02 -1.01 4.59
C THR A 37 15.59 -1.93 3.49
N TYR A 38 16.19 -1.40 2.42
CA TYR A 38 16.63 -2.20 1.26
C TYR A 38 17.55 -3.38 1.63
N TYR A 39 18.43 -3.19 2.62
CA TYR A 39 19.34 -4.23 3.08
C TYR A 39 18.64 -5.34 3.87
N GLU A 40 17.67 -4.97 4.71
CA GLU A 40 16.87 -5.92 5.51
C GLU A 40 15.95 -6.74 4.61
N LYS A 41 15.37 -6.11 3.59
CA LYS A 41 14.56 -6.79 2.55
C LYS A 41 15.35 -7.85 1.77
N GLY A 42 16.65 -7.66 1.58
CA GLY A 42 17.49 -8.60 0.82
C GLY A 42 17.81 -9.90 1.57
N LEU A 43 17.96 -9.85 2.90
CA LEU A 43 18.27 -11.02 3.73
C LEU A 43 17.02 -11.86 4.04
N ASP A 44 15.89 -11.21 4.29
CA ASP A 44 14.65 -11.90 4.69
C ASP A 44 13.80 -12.38 3.50
N TYR A 45 14.20 -12.06 2.26
CA TYR A 45 13.42 -12.39 1.06
C TYR A 45 13.15 -13.90 0.94
N GLN A 46 14.17 -14.73 1.15
CA GLN A 46 14.00 -16.18 1.07
C GLN A 46 13.09 -16.70 2.19
N ALA A 47 13.23 -16.18 3.41
CA ALA A 47 12.38 -16.56 4.53
C ALA A 47 10.90 -16.20 4.27
N HIS A 48 10.63 -15.04 3.64
CA HIS A 48 9.28 -14.65 3.24
C HIS A 48 8.70 -15.53 2.14
N ILE A 49 9.51 -15.96 1.17
CA ILE A 49 9.08 -16.92 0.14
C ILE A 49 8.77 -18.26 0.78
N ASP A 50 9.69 -18.81 1.58
CA ASP A 50 9.53 -20.11 2.22
C ASP A 50 8.30 -20.11 3.14
N ALA A 51 8.09 -19.03 3.90
CA ALA A 51 6.90 -18.81 4.72
C ALA A 51 5.60 -18.79 3.91
N ARG A 52 5.62 -18.18 2.71
CA ARG A 52 4.48 -18.14 1.80
C ARG A 52 4.18 -19.51 1.21
N GLU A 53 5.20 -20.18 0.67
CA GLU A 53 5.08 -21.50 0.07
C GLU A 53 4.61 -22.52 1.11
N LYS A 54 5.10 -22.43 2.34
CA LYS A 54 4.63 -23.24 3.47
C LYS A 54 3.15 -23.01 3.77
N ALA A 55 2.69 -21.75 3.80
CA ALA A 55 1.28 -21.44 4.00
C ALA A 55 0.39 -21.96 2.86
N GLU A 56 0.81 -21.78 1.61
CA GLU A 56 0.10 -22.28 0.43
C GLU A 56 0.05 -23.81 0.40
N ALA A 57 1.15 -24.48 0.75
CA ALA A 57 1.24 -25.94 0.85
C ALA A 57 0.34 -26.52 1.94
N MET A 58 0.13 -25.77 3.03
CA MET A 58 -0.85 -26.12 4.06
C MET A 58 -2.31 -25.89 3.61
N GLY A 59 -2.52 -25.19 2.49
CA GLY A 59 -3.85 -24.95 1.91
C GLY A 59 -4.46 -23.60 2.25
N PHE A 60 -3.72 -22.69 2.91
CA PHE A 60 -4.19 -21.32 3.14
C PHE A 60 -4.28 -20.55 1.82
N ARG A 61 -5.37 -19.79 1.64
CA ARG A 61 -5.57 -18.97 0.44
C ARG A 61 -6.27 -17.67 0.78
N ILE A 62 -5.83 -16.56 0.20
CA ILE A 62 -6.60 -15.31 0.22
C ILE A 62 -7.53 -15.32 -1.00
N GLN A 63 -8.82 -15.06 -0.80
CA GLN A 63 -9.83 -14.93 -1.84
C GLN A 63 -10.66 -13.67 -1.61
N GLY A 64 -11.32 -13.15 -2.62
CA GLY A 64 -12.16 -11.97 -2.46
C GLY A 64 -12.51 -11.37 -3.80
N GLU A 65 -13.69 -10.76 -3.88
CA GLU A 65 -14.21 -10.19 -5.12
C GLU A 65 -13.25 -9.16 -5.73
N VAL A 66 -12.50 -8.43 -4.89
CA VAL A 66 -11.50 -7.46 -5.32
C VAL A 66 -10.42 -8.08 -6.23
N PHE A 67 -10.09 -9.35 -6.04
CA PHE A 67 -9.06 -10.03 -6.81
C PHE A 67 -9.57 -10.65 -8.11
N ASP A 68 -10.88 -10.70 -8.30
CA ASP A 68 -11.54 -11.27 -9.49
C ASP A 68 -12.15 -10.18 -10.38
N ARG A 69 -12.22 -8.93 -9.89
CA ARG A 69 -12.64 -7.75 -10.65
C ARG A 69 -11.56 -7.29 -11.63
N SER A 70 -11.98 -6.57 -12.67
CA SER A 70 -11.07 -5.91 -13.63
C SER A 70 -10.76 -4.45 -13.27
N SER A 71 -11.64 -3.80 -12.48
CA SER A 71 -11.55 -2.40 -12.13
C SER A 71 -12.19 -2.07 -10.78
N LEU A 72 -11.82 -0.92 -10.23
CA LEU A 72 -12.39 -0.30 -9.04
C LEU A 72 -12.93 1.09 -9.38
N GLU A 73 -13.89 1.58 -8.60
CA GLU A 73 -14.43 2.92 -8.78
C GLU A 73 -13.56 3.95 -8.07
N ARG A 74 -13.52 5.18 -8.59
CA ARG A 74 -12.92 6.30 -7.86
C ARG A 74 -13.80 6.71 -6.67
N GLY A 75 -13.15 7.08 -5.56
CA GLY A 75 -13.81 7.57 -4.35
C GLY A 75 -13.85 6.54 -3.22
N GLU A 76 -14.80 6.73 -2.30
CA GLU A 76 -14.98 5.84 -1.15
C GLU A 76 -15.66 4.54 -1.57
N GLN A 77 -15.05 3.41 -1.23
CA GLN A 77 -15.63 2.08 -1.44
C GLN A 77 -15.13 1.11 -0.38
N SER A 78 -15.81 -0.02 -0.26
CA SER A 78 -15.37 -1.12 0.62
C SER A 78 -14.70 -2.21 -0.19
N ILE A 79 -13.53 -2.65 0.25
CA ILE A 79 -12.80 -3.80 -0.27
C ILE A 79 -12.94 -4.95 0.73
N GLY A 80 -13.45 -6.08 0.25
CA GLY A 80 -13.63 -7.29 1.06
C GLY A 80 -12.78 -8.46 0.54
N TRP A 81 -12.24 -9.24 1.46
CA TRP A 81 -11.51 -10.48 1.18
C TRP A 81 -11.64 -11.46 2.34
N THR A 82 -11.22 -12.69 2.12
CA THR A 82 -11.28 -13.80 3.06
C THR A 82 -9.95 -14.54 3.04
N LEU A 83 -9.39 -14.80 4.23
CA LEU A 83 -8.39 -15.84 4.40
C LEU A 83 -9.12 -17.17 4.58
N VAL A 84 -9.05 -18.02 3.56
CA VAL A 84 -9.51 -19.40 3.62
C VAL A 84 -8.54 -20.21 4.47
N VAL A 85 -9.06 -20.78 5.55
CA VAL A 85 -8.32 -21.61 6.48
C VAL A 85 -8.59 -23.08 6.12
N PRO A 86 -7.55 -23.90 5.90
CA PRO A 86 -7.72 -25.30 5.54
C PRO A 86 -8.33 -26.11 6.69
N GLU A 87 -9.04 -27.19 6.37
CA GLU A 87 -9.67 -28.05 7.37
C GLU A 87 -8.65 -28.58 8.40
N GLY A 88 -9.05 -28.56 9.68
CA GLY A 88 -8.19 -28.98 10.80
C GLY A 88 -7.23 -27.91 11.32
N GLN A 89 -7.13 -26.75 10.67
CA GLN A 89 -6.44 -25.57 11.20
C GLN A 89 -7.44 -24.63 11.88
N ILE A 90 -7.02 -24.03 12.99
CA ILE A 90 -7.79 -22.98 13.69
C ILE A 90 -6.93 -21.72 13.69
N VAL A 91 -7.50 -20.62 13.22
CA VAL A 91 -6.87 -19.30 13.24
C VAL A 91 -7.85 -18.33 13.87
N GLN A 92 -7.40 -17.63 14.91
CA GLN A 92 -8.17 -16.56 15.53
C GLN A 92 -7.76 -15.21 14.95
N ALA A 93 -8.67 -14.24 14.99
CA ALA A 93 -8.41 -12.87 14.52
C ALA A 93 -7.16 -12.24 15.18
N GLY A 94 -6.93 -12.51 16.47
CA GLY A 94 -5.77 -11.99 17.20
C GLY A 94 -4.45 -12.70 16.90
N ASP A 95 -4.46 -13.80 16.14
CA ASP A 95 -3.23 -14.55 15.81
C ASP A 95 -2.55 -14.03 14.55
N VAL A 96 -3.20 -13.13 13.79
CA VAL A 96 -2.76 -12.74 12.46
C VAL A 96 -2.68 -11.23 12.32
N ASP A 97 -1.47 -10.76 11.99
CA ASP A 97 -1.24 -9.38 11.61
C ASP A 97 -1.56 -9.21 10.12
N PHE A 98 -2.67 -8.55 9.81
CA PHE A 98 -3.08 -8.27 8.42
C PHE A 98 -2.91 -6.80 8.05
N LYS A 99 -2.50 -6.57 6.80
CA LYS A 99 -2.47 -5.24 6.20
C LYS A 99 -2.98 -5.28 4.76
N LEU A 100 -3.67 -4.21 4.39
CA LEU A 100 -4.05 -3.91 3.01
C LEU A 100 -3.19 -2.75 2.52
N THR A 101 -2.43 -2.97 1.46
CA THR A 101 -1.69 -1.92 0.78
C THR A 101 -2.35 -1.62 -0.56
N LEU A 102 -2.65 -0.34 -0.79
CA LEU A 102 -3.07 0.19 -2.08
C LEU A 102 -1.93 1.03 -2.62
N ASP A 103 -1.29 0.57 -3.68
CA ASP A 103 -0.09 1.21 -4.23
C ASP A 103 -0.30 1.67 -5.66
N GLN A 104 0.20 2.86 -5.99
CA GLN A 104 0.25 3.32 -7.37
C GLN A 104 1.70 3.18 -7.87
N PRO A 105 2.00 2.25 -8.79
CA PRO A 105 3.39 1.87 -9.11
C PRO A 105 4.30 3.00 -9.58
N ALA A 106 3.71 4.06 -10.15
CA ALA A 106 4.45 5.20 -10.68
C ALA A 106 4.92 6.18 -9.60
N THR A 107 4.43 6.07 -8.36
CA THR A 107 4.80 6.99 -7.27
C THR A 107 4.38 6.44 -5.90
N SER A 108 5.29 6.48 -4.93
CA SER A 108 4.99 6.08 -3.55
C SER A 108 4.09 7.07 -2.81
N ARG A 109 3.91 8.29 -3.34
CA ARG A 109 3.13 9.38 -2.71
C ARG A 109 1.69 8.98 -2.37
N TYR A 110 1.08 8.11 -3.15
CA TYR A 110 -0.31 7.72 -2.98
C TYR A 110 -0.48 6.32 -2.38
N ARG A 111 0.62 5.71 -1.92
CA ARG A 111 0.57 4.44 -1.21
C ARG A 111 -0.24 4.61 0.06
N GLN A 112 -1.25 3.76 0.23
CA GLN A 112 -2.03 3.67 1.46
C GLN A 112 -1.75 2.31 2.09
N VAL A 113 -1.27 2.30 3.33
CA VAL A 113 -1.12 1.07 4.11
C VAL A 113 -2.17 1.13 5.22
N LEU A 114 -3.06 0.15 5.22
CA LEU A 114 -4.17 0.04 6.16
C LEU A 114 -3.97 -1.23 6.97
N GLU A 115 -3.54 -1.05 8.22
CA GLU A 115 -3.51 -2.15 9.19
C GLU A 115 -4.94 -2.56 9.54
N ILE A 116 -5.14 -3.86 9.71
CA ILE A 116 -6.41 -4.45 10.10
C ILE A 116 -6.32 -4.84 11.56
N GLN A 117 -7.16 -4.22 12.38
CA GLN A 117 -7.22 -4.56 13.79
C GLN A 117 -8.03 -5.85 14.01
N PRO A 118 -7.71 -6.67 15.03
CA PRO A 118 -8.41 -7.94 15.26
C PRO A 118 -9.94 -7.82 15.41
N ASP A 119 -10.44 -6.70 15.93
CA ASP A 119 -11.87 -6.41 16.08
C ASP A 119 -12.58 -6.12 14.75
N GLU A 120 -11.83 -5.79 13.69
CA GLU A 120 -12.34 -5.62 12.33
C GLU A 120 -12.45 -6.94 11.55
N ILE A 121 -11.94 -8.04 12.11
CA ILE A 121 -11.90 -9.36 11.47
C ILE A 121 -13.11 -10.19 11.94
N GLN A 122 -13.91 -10.65 10.98
CA GLN A 122 -15.05 -11.53 11.26
C GLN A 122 -14.64 -12.98 11.02
N GLN A 123 -15.05 -13.88 11.90
CA GLN A 123 -14.83 -15.32 11.70
C GLN A 123 -16.12 -15.98 11.21
N VAL A 124 -16.07 -16.59 10.03
CA VAL A 124 -17.22 -17.23 9.38
C VAL A 124 -16.78 -18.59 8.86
N ASP A 125 -17.43 -19.67 9.34
CA ASP A 125 -17.13 -21.06 8.96
C ASP A 125 -15.64 -21.42 9.08
N GLY A 126 -14.98 -20.92 10.13
CA GLY A 126 -13.54 -21.13 10.38
C GLY A 126 -12.61 -20.23 9.57
N ASN A 127 -13.12 -19.50 8.58
CA ASN A 127 -12.36 -18.54 7.77
C ASN A 127 -12.36 -17.16 8.41
N LEU A 128 -11.35 -16.35 8.06
CA LEU A 128 -11.29 -14.94 8.48
C LEU A 128 -11.76 -14.05 7.33
N VAL A 129 -12.79 -13.25 7.56
CA VAL A 129 -13.42 -12.35 6.60
C VAL A 129 -13.10 -10.91 6.99
N PHE A 130 -12.71 -10.14 5.97
CA PHE A 130 -12.21 -8.78 6.10
C PHE A 130 -13.05 -7.84 5.25
N LEU A 131 -13.31 -6.65 5.79
CA LEU A 131 -13.97 -5.57 5.05
C LEU A 131 -13.36 -4.23 5.46
N LYS A 132 -12.69 -3.56 4.52
CA LYS A 132 -12.04 -2.27 4.78
C LYS A 132 -12.56 -1.20 3.85
N LYS A 133 -12.90 -0.03 4.41
CA LYS A 133 -13.21 1.16 3.61
C LYS A 133 -11.93 1.80 3.13
N VAL A 134 -11.90 2.15 1.85
CA VAL A 134 -10.76 2.79 1.18
C VAL A 134 -11.24 3.97 0.37
N ASN A 135 -10.37 4.96 0.15
CA ASN A 135 -10.67 6.12 -0.68
C ASN A 135 -9.63 6.27 -1.79
N LEU A 136 -10.02 5.90 -3.01
CA LEU A 136 -9.18 6.00 -4.21
C LEU A 136 -9.40 7.35 -4.86
N LYS A 137 -8.55 8.33 -4.54
CA LYS A 137 -8.73 9.73 -4.98
C LYS A 137 -8.43 9.96 -6.47
N ARG A 138 -7.63 9.09 -7.09
CA ARG A 138 -7.09 9.28 -8.45
C ARG A 138 -7.36 8.07 -9.34
N PRO A 139 -7.66 8.31 -10.63
CA PRO A 139 -7.73 7.24 -11.61
C PRO A 139 -6.33 6.69 -11.93
N GLY A 140 -6.30 5.56 -12.64
CA GLY A 140 -5.07 4.91 -13.09
C GLY A 140 -4.94 3.48 -12.55
N TYR A 141 -3.77 2.87 -12.73
CA TYR A 141 -3.52 1.53 -12.21
C TYR A 141 -3.11 1.56 -10.75
N TRP A 142 -3.71 0.68 -9.97
CA TRP A 142 -3.45 0.47 -8.56
C TRP A 142 -3.18 -1.01 -8.31
N ASP A 143 -2.16 -1.29 -7.50
CA ASP A 143 -1.91 -2.61 -6.97
C ASP A 143 -2.63 -2.72 -5.62
N VAL A 144 -3.58 -3.65 -5.55
CA VAL A 144 -4.24 -4.04 -4.31
C VAL A 144 -3.48 -5.23 -3.76
N ILE A 145 -2.82 -5.05 -2.63
CA ILE A 145 -1.94 -6.04 -2.03
C ILE A 145 -2.47 -6.34 -0.62
N VAL A 146 -2.85 -7.59 -0.38
CA VAL A 146 -3.20 -8.07 0.96
C VAL A 146 -2.07 -8.97 1.45
N GLU A 147 -1.60 -8.67 2.66
CA GLU A 147 -0.57 -9.44 3.34
C GLU A 147 -1.04 -9.79 4.75
N GLY A 148 -0.73 -10.99 5.19
CA GLY A 148 -0.99 -11.44 6.56
C GLY A 148 0.17 -12.25 7.12
N LYS A 149 0.42 -12.18 8.42
CA LYS A 149 1.47 -12.97 9.08
C LYS A 149 0.92 -13.65 10.33
N LYS A 150 1.11 -14.97 10.44
CA LYS A 150 0.78 -15.79 11.63
C LYS A 150 2.02 -16.59 12.03
N GLY A 151 2.79 -16.10 12.99
CA GLY A 151 4.07 -16.72 13.36
C GLY A 151 5.02 -16.80 12.17
N GLU A 152 5.38 -18.02 11.75
CA GLU A 152 6.21 -18.27 10.56
C GLU A 152 5.43 -18.32 9.24
N LEU A 153 4.10 -18.30 9.27
CA LEU A 153 3.29 -18.32 8.05
C LEU A 153 3.10 -16.91 7.51
N TYR A 154 3.22 -16.78 6.20
CA TYR A 154 3.01 -15.52 5.49
C TYR A 154 1.98 -15.74 4.38
N PHE A 155 0.99 -14.86 4.33
CA PHE A 155 -0.08 -14.88 3.34
C PHE A 155 0.10 -13.64 2.46
N HIS A 156 0.04 -13.82 1.15
CA HIS A 156 0.17 -12.71 0.21
C HIS A 156 -0.72 -12.94 -1.00
N ARG A 157 -1.51 -11.93 -1.37
CA ARG A 157 -2.18 -11.88 -2.67
C ARG A 157 -2.18 -10.44 -3.18
N SER A 158 -1.85 -10.27 -4.45
CA SER A 158 -1.85 -8.98 -5.11
C SER A 158 -2.61 -9.05 -6.43
N GLN A 159 -3.26 -7.94 -6.79
CA GLN A 159 -3.93 -7.77 -8.08
C GLN A 159 -3.79 -6.32 -8.53
N ARG A 160 -3.42 -6.15 -9.80
CA ARG A 160 -3.42 -4.83 -10.45
C ARG A 160 -4.79 -4.56 -11.05
N LEU A 161 -5.38 -3.42 -10.68
CA LEU A 161 -6.72 -3.01 -11.11
C LEU A 161 -6.67 -1.58 -11.69
N ALA A 162 -7.52 -1.33 -12.68
CA ALA A 162 -7.75 0.03 -13.15
C ALA A 162 -8.76 0.73 -12.23
N VAL A 163 -8.48 1.96 -11.81
CA VAL A 163 -9.43 2.83 -11.13
C VAL A 163 -9.98 3.83 -12.15
N GLN A 164 -11.29 3.83 -12.30
CA GLN A 164 -12.04 4.70 -13.23
C GLN A 164 -12.83 5.77 -12.47
#